data_AF-A0A7K8BR84-F1
#
_entry.id   AF-A0A7K8BR84-F1
#
_cell.length_a   1.000
_cell.length_b   1.000
_cell.length_c   1.000
_cell.angle_alpha   90.00
_cell.angle_beta   90.00
_cell.angle_gamma   90.00
#
_symmetry.space_group_name_H-M   'P 1'
#
loop_
_entity.id
_entity.type
_entity.pdbx_description
1 polymer ?
#
loop_
_entity_poly.entity_id
_entity_poly.type
_entity_poly.pdbx_seq_one_letter_code
_entity_poly.pdbx_strand_id
1 'polypeptide(L)'
;VQSVVRVVFHDRRLQYSEQQQLEGWRWSRPGDRILDIDIPLSVGILEPQIPPTLLNTVEFLWDPSRRTSVFVQKGVPFRIQIDTFGAGGKGDPPEHLHSASCLVKVFKPKGADRKQKTDREKVEKQPAPEREKFQPAYESTVLAEV
;
A
#
# COMPACT_ATOMS: atom_id res chain seq x y z
N VAL A 1 -13.66 11.52 5.59
CA VAL A 1 -12.25 11.54 6.05
C VAL A 1 -11.34 11.62 4.83
N GLN A 2 -10.09 12.05 5.01
CA GLN A 2 -9.07 12.05 3.96
C GLN A 2 -8.08 10.93 4.23
N SER A 3 -7.69 10.17 3.21
CA SER A 3 -6.58 9.23 3.33
C SER A 3 -5.46 9.60 2.37
N VAL A 4 -4.24 9.45 2.85
CA VAL A 4 -2.99 9.63 2.12
C VAL A 4 -2.33 8.26 2.02
N VAL A 5 -2.28 7.72 0.80
CA VAL A 5 -1.61 6.45 0.50
C VAL A 5 -0.22 6.75 -0.03
N ARG A 6 0.78 6.14 0.61
CA ARG A 6 2.19 6.28 0.29
C ARG A 6 2.89 4.96 0.06
N VAL A 7 3.83 4.97 -0.85
CA VAL A 7 4.80 3.90 -1.06
C VAL A 7 6.14 4.34 -0.49
N VAL A 8 6.61 3.65 0.55
CA VAL A 8 7.82 4.02 1.31
C VAL A 8 8.80 2.85 1.41
N PHE A 9 10.08 3.15 1.52
CA PHE A 9 11.08 2.12 1.74
C PHE A 9 10.87 1.47 3.11
N HIS A 10 10.86 0.13 3.13
CA HIS A 10 10.83 -0.61 4.39
C HIS A 10 12.19 -0.64 5.09
N ASP A 11 13.27 -0.77 4.31
CA ASP A 11 14.63 -0.84 4.85
C ASP A 11 15.04 0.52 5.41
N ARG A 12 15.35 0.55 6.71
CA ARG A 12 15.73 1.77 7.43
C ARG A 12 16.95 2.47 6.82
N ARG A 13 17.90 1.73 6.23
CA ARG A 13 19.06 2.32 5.55
C ARG A 13 18.64 3.11 4.32
N LEU A 14 17.66 2.60 3.59
CA LEU A 14 17.13 3.25 2.39
C LEU A 14 16.24 4.44 2.74
N GLN A 15 15.57 4.44 3.89
CA GLN A 15 14.77 5.58 4.35
C GLN A 15 15.61 6.86 4.49
N TYR A 16 16.86 6.78 4.98
CA TYR A 16 17.76 7.95 5.06
C TYR A 16 18.13 8.55 3.71
N SER A 17 18.04 7.76 2.64
CA SER A 17 18.33 8.19 1.27
C SER A 17 17.08 8.18 0.39
N GLU A 18 15.88 8.10 0.98
CA GLU A 18 14.62 7.91 0.24
C GLU A 18 14.41 9.03 -0.77
N GLN A 19 14.65 10.28 -0.36
CA GLN A 19 14.56 11.42 -1.28
C GLN A 19 15.50 11.27 -2.48
N GLN A 20 16.77 10.92 -2.26
CA GLN A 20 17.72 10.68 -3.35
C GLN A 20 17.31 9.51 -4.25
N GLN A 21 16.75 8.44 -3.68
CA GLN A 21 16.25 7.29 -4.46
C GLN A 21 15.04 7.67 -5.32
N LEU A 22 14.10 8.44 -4.76
CA LEU A 22 12.93 8.94 -5.48
C LEU A 22 13.33 9.92 -6.59
N GLU A 23 14.31 10.80 -6.32
CA GLU A 23 14.86 11.70 -7.32
C GLU A 23 15.59 10.94 -8.43
N GLY A 24 16.43 9.96 -8.09
CA GLY A 24 17.11 9.10 -9.06
C GLY A 24 16.10 8.34 -9.93
N TRP A 25 15.03 7.84 -9.33
CA TRP A 25 13.94 7.19 -10.06
C TRP A 25 13.27 8.15 -11.05
N ARG A 26 12.92 9.36 -10.60
CA ARG A 26 12.33 10.43 -11.44
C ARG A 26 13.20 10.76 -12.65
N TRP A 27 14.52 10.85 -12.45
CA TRP A 27 15.47 11.11 -13.53
C TRP A 27 15.57 9.93 -14.51
N SER A 28 15.55 8.70 -14.01
CA SER A 28 15.64 7.49 -14.85
C SER A 28 14.36 7.18 -15.63
N ARG A 29 13.21 7.66 -15.16
CA ARG A 29 11.88 7.42 -15.74
C ARG A 29 11.05 8.70 -15.76
N PRO A 30 11.37 9.66 -16.65
CA PRO A 30 10.65 10.91 -16.73
C PRO A 30 9.17 10.66 -17.07
N GLY A 31 8.25 11.20 -16.26
CA GLY A 31 6.81 11.10 -16.47
C GLY A 31 6.14 9.88 -15.84
N ASP A 32 6.90 8.85 -15.46
CA ASP A 32 6.33 7.71 -14.75
C ASP A 32 5.99 8.11 -13.29
N ARG A 33 5.08 7.36 -12.64
CA ARG A 33 4.86 7.41 -11.20
C ARG A 33 5.18 6.08 -10.52
N ILE A 34 5.53 6.12 -9.23
CA ILE A 34 5.80 4.92 -8.42
C ILE A 34 4.50 4.32 -7.89
N LEU A 35 3.57 5.21 -7.51
CA LEU A 35 2.24 4.86 -7.05
C LEU A 35 1.21 5.60 -7.92
N ASP A 36 0.24 4.83 -8.40
CA ASP A 36 -0.95 5.35 -9.07
C ASP A 36 -2.20 4.60 -8.59
N ILE A 37 -3.37 5.17 -8.86
CA ILE A 37 -4.67 4.55 -8.58
C ILE A 37 -5.45 4.30 -9.87
N ASP A 38 -6.08 3.13 -9.93
CA ASP A 38 -7.03 2.79 -10.97
C ASP A 38 -8.42 3.28 -10.54
N ILE A 39 -8.76 4.52 -10.93
CA ILE A 39 -10.02 5.17 -10.55
C ILE A 39 -11.24 4.36 -11.01
N PRO A 40 -11.32 3.86 -12.27
CA PRO A 40 -12.46 3.04 -12.72
C PRO A 40 -12.69 1.76 -11.90
N LEU A 41 -11.63 1.13 -11.39
CA LEU A 41 -11.75 -0.05 -10.53
C LEU A 41 -12.03 0.29 -9.06
N SER A 42 -11.73 1.52 -8.64
CA SER A 42 -11.92 1.98 -7.27
C SER A 42 -13.40 2.33 -6.98
N VAL A 43 -13.80 2.15 -5.72
CA VAL A 43 -15.20 2.34 -5.27
C VAL A 43 -15.20 3.23 -4.04
N GLY A 44 -16.09 4.23 -4.00
CA GLY A 44 -16.32 5.06 -2.81
C GLY A 44 -15.18 6.04 -2.47
N ILE A 45 -14.22 6.22 -3.38
CA ILE A 45 -13.25 7.34 -3.31
C ILE A 45 -13.85 8.60 -3.93
N LEU A 46 -13.48 9.75 -3.37
CA LEU A 46 -13.93 11.07 -3.77
C LEU A 46 -12.72 11.98 -3.94
N GLU A 47 -12.77 12.90 -4.90
CA GLU A 47 -11.73 13.92 -5.14
C GLU A 47 -10.30 13.38 -5.09
N PRO A 48 -9.95 12.35 -5.91
CA PRO A 48 -8.60 11.82 -5.91
C PRO A 48 -7.60 12.91 -6.33
N GLN A 49 -6.61 13.13 -5.49
CA GLN A 49 -5.49 14.03 -5.73
C GLN A 49 -4.23 13.20 -5.97
N ILE A 50 -3.57 13.47 -7.09
CA ILE A 50 -2.34 12.78 -7.51
C ILE A 50 -1.27 13.87 -7.67
N PRO A 51 -0.56 14.24 -6.58
CA PRO A 51 0.36 15.37 -6.63
C PRO A 51 1.50 15.09 -7.62
N PRO A 52 1.77 15.98 -8.58
CA PRO A 52 2.76 15.73 -9.63
C PRO A 52 4.20 15.65 -9.10
N THR A 53 4.47 16.29 -7.96
CA THR A 53 5.79 16.30 -7.31
C THR A 53 6.03 15.12 -6.38
N LEU A 54 4.97 14.48 -5.86
CA LEU A 54 5.06 13.36 -4.93
C LEU A 54 4.76 12.05 -5.65
N LEU A 55 5.75 11.51 -6.36
CA LEU A 55 5.61 10.35 -7.26
C LEU A 55 5.15 9.05 -6.59
N ASN A 56 5.26 8.97 -5.28
CA ASN A 56 4.94 7.81 -4.45
C ASN A 56 3.68 8.02 -3.58
N THR A 57 2.92 9.09 -3.82
CA THR A 57 1.78 9.51 -2.98
C THR A 57 0.52 9.70 -3.81
N VAL A 58 -0.61 9.29 -3.25
CA VAL A 58 -1.98 9.59 -3.72
C VAL A 58 -2.84 9.94 -2.52
N GLU A 59 -3.74 10.89 -2.66
CA GLU A 59 -4.68 11.31 -1.62
C GLU A 59 -6.11 11.24 -2.14
N PHE A 60 -7.07 10.95 -1.29
CA PHE A 60 -8.49 10.97 -1.64
C PHE A 60 -9.36 11.12 -0.41
N LEU A 61 -10.57 11.61 -0.62
CA LEU A 61 -11.63 11.65 0.37
C LEU A 61 -12.47 10.37 0.30
N TRP A 62 -13.03 9.96 1.43
CA TRP A 62 -14.01 8.87 1.47
C TRP A 62 -14.93 8.98 2.69
N ASP A 63 -16.07 8.30 2.62
CA ASP A 63 -17.11 8.27 3.65
C ASP A 63 -16.98 6.98 4.49
N PRO A 64 -16.63 7.07 5.79
CA PRO A 64 -16.50 5.90 6.67
C PRO A 64 -17.78 5.07 6.81
N SER A 65 -18.94 5.64 6.52
CA SER A 65 -20.23 4.94 6.59
C SER A 65 -20.52 4.10 5.33
N ARG A 66 -19.67 4.19 4.30
CA ARG A 66 -19.83 3.49 3.02
C ARG A 66 -18.70 2.52 2.78
N ARG A 67 -18.95 1.54 1.91
CA ARG A 67 -17.90 0.66 1.39
C ARG A 67 -16.96 1.47 0.50
N THR A 68 -15.67 1.44 0.84
CA THR A 68 -14.61 2.07 0.04
C THR A 68 -13.53 1.04 -0.30
N SER A 69 -13.06 1.04 -1.55
CA SER A 69 -11.93 0.23 -2.00
C SER A 69 -11.09 0.99 -3.02
N VAL A 70 -9.76 0.92 -2.88
CA VAL A 70 -8.83 1.61 -3.77
C VAL A 70 -7.97 0.57 -4.49
N PHE A 71 -7.94 0.65 -5.81
CA PHE A 71 -7.07 -0.17 -6.64
C PHE A 71 -5.78 0.62 -6.90
N VAL A 72 -4.66 0.09 -6.42
CA VAL A 72 -3.34 0.72 -6.58
C VAL A 72 -2.50 -0.01 -7.61
N GLN A 73 -1.87 0.72 -8.51
CA GLN A 73 -0.87 0.20 -9.44
C GLN A 73 0.53 0.54 -8.93
N LYS A 74 1.45 -0.44 -9.02
CA LYS A 74 2.80 -0.34 -8.46
C LYS A 74 3.85 -0.91 -9.37
N GLY A 75 4.98 -0.22 -9.48
CA GLY A 75 6.10 -0.66 -10.30
C GLY A 75 7.19 -1.48 -9.58
N VAL A 76 7.21 -1.52 -8.25
CA VAL A 76 8.42 -1.88 -7.49
C VAL A 76 8.14 -2.36 -6.04
N PRO A 77 9.05 -3.07 -5.33
CA PRO A 77 8.82 -3.64 -3.99
C PRO A 77 8.96 -2.62 -2.84
N PHE A 78 7.93 -2.44 -2.01
CA PHE A 78 7.86 -1.36 -1.02
C PHE A 78 6.87 -1.66 0.11
N ARG A 79 6.87 -0.82 1.15
CA ARG A 79 5.80 -0.74 2.15
C ARG A 79 4.69 0.18 1.62
N ILE A 80 3.43 -0.24 1.70
CA ILE A 80 2.27 0.68 1.62
C ILE A 80 2.08 1.25 3.01
N GLN A 81 1.96 2.56 3.11
CA GLN A 81 1.50 3.26 4.30
C GLN A 81 0.22 4.02 3.95
N ILE A 82 -0.77 3.98 4.83
CA ILE A 82 -2.02 4.69 4.70
C ILE A 82 -2.19 5.50 5.99
N ASP A 83 -2.20 6.83 5.84
CA ASP A 83 -2.51 7.74 6.94
C ASP A 83 -3.90 8.34 6.68
N THR A 84 -4.76 8.30 7.69
CA THR A 84 -6.14 8.80 7.61
C THR A 84 -6.30 10.00 8.53
N PHE A 85 -6.91 11.05 8.01
CA PHE A 85 -7.08 12.34 8.64
C PHE A 85 -8.57 12.71 8.72
N GLY A 86 -8.95 13.32 9.84
CA GLY A 86 -10.25 13.95 10.04
C GLY A 86 -10.32 15.28 9.31
N ALA A 87 -11.54 15.72 8.98
CA ALA A 87 -11.74 17.09 8.56
C ALA A 87 -11.47 18.00 9.78
N GLY A 88 -10.37 18.73 9.76
CA GLY A 88 -10.11 19.77 10.77
C GLY A 88 -11.23 20.83 10.75
N GLY A 89 -11.38 21.58 11.84
CA GLY A 89 -12.24 22.76 11.85
C GLY A 89 -11.84 23.77 10.77
N LYS A 90 -12.71 24.74 10.45
CA LYS A 90 -12.38 25.81 9.50
C LYS A 90 -11.12 26.56 9.96
N GLY A 91 -9.99 26.31 9.29
CA GLY A 91 -8.70 26.95 9.56
C GLY A 91 -7.71 26.09 10.35
N ASP A 92 -8.14 24.94 10.88
CA ASP A 92 -7.26 24.02 11.61
C ASP A 92 -6.60 23.02 10.66
N PRO A 93 -5.36 22.59 10.95
CA PRO A 93 -4.72 21.53 10.20
C PRO A 93 -5.51 20.22 10.30
N PRO A 94 -5.43 19.33 9.28
CA PRO A 94 -6.07 18.02 9.34
C PRO A 94 -5.62 17.24 10.58
N GLU A 95 -6.58 16.74 11.36
CA GLU A 95 -6.30 15.91 12.53
C GLU A 95 -5.91 14.50 12.08
N HIS A 96 -4.75 14.01 12.49
CA HIS A 96 -4.36 12.63 12.22
C HIS A 96 -5.19 11.68 13.10
N LEU A 97 -5.86 10.71 12.46
CA LEU A 97 -6.73 9.75 13.14
C LEU A 97 -6.10 8.38 13.24
N HIS A 98 -5.47 7.90 12.16
CA HIS A 98 -4.99 6.53 12.08
C HIS A 98 -3.86 6.35 11.05
N SER A 99 -2.96 5.41 11.34
CA SER A 99 -1.89 4.97 10.44
C SER A 99 -1.88 3.45 10.34
N ALA A 100 -1.99 2.93 9.12
CA ALA A 100 -1.82 1.51 8.82
C ALA A 100 -0.69 1.31 7.81
N SER A 101 -0.01 0.17 7.85
CA SER A 101 0.98 -0.16 6.82
C SER A 101 1.08 -1.65 6.56
N CYS A 102 1.47 -2.01 5.35
CA CYS A 102 1.76 -3.40 4.98
C CYS A 102 2.97 -3.49 4.07
N LEU A 103 3.74 -4.58 4.23
CA LEU A 103 4.87 -4.85 3.35
C LEU A 103 4.37 -5.53 2.07
N VAL A 104 4.74 -4.99 0.92
CA VAL A 104 4.38 -5.53 -0.39
C VAL A 104 5.64 -5.98 -1.11
N LYS A 105 5.64 -7.25 -1.51
CA LYS A 105 6.68 -7.82 -2.36
C LYS A 105 6.14 -7.99 -3.77
N VAL A 106 6.74 -7.30 -4.72
CA VAL A 106 6.35 -7.37 -6.14
C VAL A 106 7.17 -8.47 -6.82
N PHE A 107 6.49 -9.31 -7.60
CA PHE A 107 7.09 -10.40 -8.36
C PHE A 107 6.92 -10.17 -9.86
N LYS A 108 7.74 -10.85 -10.67
CA LYS A 108 7.47 -10.98 -12.12
C LYS A 108 6.12 -11.68 -12.34
N PRO A 109 5.49 -11.54 -13.54
CA PRO A 109 4.20 -12.17 -13.82
C PRO A 109 4.15 -13.65 -13.40
N LYS A 110 3.06 -14.06 -12.75
CA LYS A 110 2.85 -15.39 -12.13
C LYS A 110 3.82 -15.76 -10.99
N GLY A 111 4.78 -14.91 -10.66
CA GLY A 111 5.76 -15.15 -9.60
C GLY A 111 5.12 -15.13 -8.21
N ALA A 112 4.15 -14.24 -7.99
CA ALA A 112 3.35 -14.21 -6.76
C ALA A 112 2.53 -15.51 -6.61
N ASP A 113 1.83 -15.94 -7.65
CA ASP A 113 1.03 -17.18 -7.65
C ASP A 113 1.90 -18.42 -7.39
N ARG A 114 3.06 -18.50 -8.05
CA ARG A 114 4.04 -19.57 -7.82
C ARG A 114 4.52 -19.57 -6.38
N LYS A 115 4.86 -18.40 -5.84
CA LYS A 115 5.31 -18.26 -4.45
C LYS A 115 4.22 -18.68 -3.46
N GLN A 116 2.98 -18.23 -3.66
CA GLN A 116 1.83 -18.61 -2.84
C GLN A 116 1.59 -20.12 -2.87
N LYS A 117 1.65 -20.74 -4.06
CA LYS A 117 1.51 -22.20 -4.20
C LYS A 117 2.60 -22.95 -3.44
N THR A 118 3.87 -22.57 -3.63
CA THR A 118 5.01 -23.22 -2.96
C THR A 118 4.96 -23.05 -1.44
N ASP A 119 4.57 -21.86 -0.95
CA ASP A 119 4.46 -21.62 0.49
C ASP A 119 3.31 -22.43 1.10
N ARG A 120 2.17 -22.53 0.42
CA ARG A 120 1.04 -23.38 0.85
C ARG A 120 1.45 -24.85 0.95
N GLU A 121 2.07 -25.40 -0.08
CA GLU A 121 2.55 -26.80 -0.08
C GLU A 121 3.60 -27.05 1.02
N LYS A 122 4.42 -26.03 1.35
CA LYS A 122 5.39 -26.12 2.44
C LYS A 122 4.71 -26.18 3.81
N VAL A 123 3.70 -25.34 4.03
CA VAL A 123 2.93 -25.32 5.29
C VAL A 123 2.15 -26.62 5.46
N GLU A 124 1.48 -27.11 4.42
CA GLU A 124 0.70 -28.36 4.49
C GLU A 124 1.53 -29.58 4.89
N LYS A 125 2.83 -29.59 4.55
CA LYS A 125 3.79 -30.66 4.92
C LYS A 125 4.31 -30.56 6.36
N GLN A 126 4.07 -29.46 7.07
CA GLN A 126 4.53 -29.32 8.44
C GLN A 126 3.66 -30.10 9.43
N PRO A 127 4.19 -30.47 10.61
CA PRO A 127 3.39 -31.06 11.69
C PRO A 127 2.28 -30.10 12.16
N ALA A 128 1.17 -30.64 12.67
CA ALA A 128 0.04 -29.86 13.21
C ALA A 128 0.45 -28.67 14.12
N PRO A 129 1.32 -28.84 15.13
CA PRO A 129 1.71 -27.73 16.01
C PRO A 129 2.54 -26.64 15.31
N GLU A 130 3.22 -26.94 14.20
CA GLU A 130 3.91 -25.91 13.43
C GLU A 130 2.96 -25.23 12.44
N ARG A 131 2.02 -25.99 11.86
CA ARG A 131 0.98 -25.47 10.95
C ARG A 131 0.11 -24.41 11.60
N GLU A 132 -0.26 -24.61 12.86
CA GLU A 132 -1.08 -23.65 13.63
C GLU A 132 -0.40 -22.29 13.86
N LYS A 133 0.91 -22.18 13.64
CA LYS A 133 1.65 -20.90 13.73
C LYS A 133 1.47 -20.02 12.49
N PHE A 134 0.94 -20.56 11.39
CA PHE A 134 0.75 -19.83 10.14
C PHE A 134 -0.69 -19.34 10.00
N GLN A 135 -0.86 -18.17 9.38
CA GLN A 135 -2.18 -17.71 9.00
C GLN A 135 -2.77 -18.63 7.91
N PRO A 136 -4.09 -18.89 7.91
CA PRO A 136 -4.75 -19.63 6.85
C PRO A 136 -4.61 -18.93 5.50
N ALA A 137 -4.53 -19.72 4.42
CA ALA A 137 -4.51 -19.18 3.07
C ALA A 137 -5.95 -18.82 2.62
N TYR A 138 -6.13 -17.58 2.15
CA TYR A 138 -7.37 -17.07 1.58
C TYR A 138 -7.13 -16.57 0.15
N GLU A 139 -8.22 -16.34 -0.60
CA GLU A 139 -8.16 -15.69 -1.92
C GLU A 139 -7.65 -14.24 -1.81
N SER A 140 -8.02 -13.56 -0.73
CA SER A 140 -7.55 -12.21 -0.39
C SER A 140 -6.90 -12.20 0.99
N THR A 141 -5.76 -11.53 1.13
CA THR A 141 -5.16 -11.26 2.44
C THR A 141 -5.99 -10.23 3.19
N VAL A 142 -6.58 -10.63 4.32
CA VAL A 142 -7.20 -9.71 5.27
C VAL A 142 -6.14 -9.26 6.26
N LEU A 143 -5.86 -7.96 6.28
CA LEU A 143 -4.98 -7.37 7.28
C LEU A 143 -5.83 -6.99 8.48
N ALA A 144 -5.48 -7.52 9.65
CA ALA A 144 -6.04 -7.10 10.93
C ALA A 144 -5.01 -6.24 11.66
N GLU A 145 -5.49 -5.30 12.47
CA GLU A 145 -4.65 -4.63 13.46
C GLU A 145 -4.13 -5.68 14.46
N VAL A 146 -2.85 -5.58 14.82
CA VAL A 146 -2.18 -6.43 15.80
C VAL A 146 -2.13 -5.70 17.13
#